data_AF-A0A812Y166-F1
#
_entry.id   AF-A0A812Y166-F1
#
_cell.length_a   1.000
_cell.length_b   1.000
_cell.length_c   1.000
_cell.angle_alpha   90.00
_cell.angle_beta   90.00
_cell.angle_gamma   90.00
#
_symmetry.space_group_name_H-M   'P 1'
#
loop_
_entity.id
_entity.type
_entity.pdbx_description
1 polymer ?
#
loop_
_entity_poly.entity_id
_entity_poly.type
_entity_poly.pdbx_seq_one_letter_code
_entity_poly.pdbx_strand_id
1 'polypeptide(L)'
;MCVYTCQEHWFDPEHQKVYEELAQKHGYRYESLQRSGWNCDGPSEDGIAILVKSETFDVVERHDVHFHAYGIPQDRVALLLCLSDRRRPRGSSHCPRF
;
A
#
# COMPACT_ATOMS: atom_id res chain seq x y z
N MET A 1 10.56 -2.12 -13.33
CA MET A 1 9.96 -1.41 -12.18
C MET A 1 9.14 -2.44 -11.40
N CYS A 2 9.33 -2.57 -10.09
CA CYS A 2 8.79 -3.71 -9.32
C CYS A 2 7.82 -3.30 -8.20
N VAL A 3 7.73 -1.99 -7.90
CA VAL A 3 6.83 -1.41 -6.90
C VAL A 3 6.27 -0.11 -7.48
N TYR A 4 4.96 0.07 -7.40
CA TYR A 4 4.25 1.30 -7.76
C TYR A 4 3.48 1.81 -6.55
N THR A 5 3.46 3.13 -6.36
CA THR A 5 2.72 3.79 -5.28
C THR A 5 1.78 4.81 -5.90
N CYS A 6 0.50 4.75 -5.55
CA CYS A 6 -0.54 5.65 -6.04
C CYS A 6 -1.13 6.42 -4.85
N GLN A 7 -1.09 7.75 -4.92
CA GLN A 7 -1.89 8.64 -4.08
C GLN A 7 -3.21 8.98 -4.78
N GLU A 8 -4.20 9.49 -4.03
CA GLU A 8 -5.55 9.78 -4.55
C GLU A 8 -6.20 8.54 -5.19
N HIS A 9 -5.99 7.39 -4.54
CA HIS A 9 -6.57 6.13 -4.98
C HIS A 9 -8.03 6.05 -4.55
N TRP A 10 -8.96 5.90 -5.49
CA TRP A 10 -10.41 5.87 -5.22
C TRP A 10 -10.89 4.49 -4.75
N PHE A 11 -11.71 4.47 -3.71
CA PHE A 11 -12.22 3.27 -3.04
C PHE A 11 -13.68 2.95 -3.37
N ASP A 12 -14.26 3.56 -4.41
CA ASP A 12 -15.56 3.09 -4.87
C ASP A 12 -15.45 1.67 -5.47
N PRO A 13 -16.50 0.84 -5.36
CA PRO A 13 -16.41 -0.59 -5.70
C PRO A 13 -16.06 -0.89 -7.16
N GLU A 14 -16.46 -0.02 -8.10
CA GLU A 14 -16.23 -0.25 -9.53
C GLU A 14 -14.75 -0.03 -9.88
N HIS A 15 -14.15 1.05 -9.38
CA HIS A 15 -12.74 1.33 -9.60
C HIS A 15 -11.84 0.32 -8.89
N GLN A 16 -12.14 -0.03 -7.63
CA GLN A 16 -11.39 -1.05 -6.88
C GLN A 16 -11.30 -2.36 -7.65
N LYS A 17 -12.43 -2.84 -8.18
CA LYS A 17 -12.47 -4.06 -8.97
C LYS A 17 -11.55 -3.98 -10.19
N VAL A 18 -11.57 -2.87 -10.92
CA VAL A 18 -10.67 -2.66 -12.07
C VAL A 18 -9.20 -2.67 -11.63
N TYR A 19 -8.86 -2.00 -10.52
CA TYR A 19 -7.49 -1.96 -10.01
C TYR A 19 -6.99 -3.34 -9.61
N GLU A 20 -7.80 -4.12 -8.89
CA GLU A 20 -7.48 -5.48 -8.47
C GLU A 20 -7.31 -6.43 -9.65
N GLU A 21 -8.23 -6.39 -10.62
CA GLU A 21 -8.18 -7.21 -11.84
C GLU A 21 -6.92 -6.90 -12.66
N LEU A 22 -6.59 -5.62 -12.85
CA LEU A 22 -5.39 -5.22 -13.57
C LEU A 22 -4.12 -5.61 -12.80
N ALA A 23 -4.07 -5.41 -11.49
CA ALA A 23 -2.95 -5.83 -10.66
C ALA A 23 -2.70 -7.33 -10.79
N GLN A 24 -3.76 -8.13 -10.62
CA GLN A 24 -3.70 -9.59 -10.73
C GLN A 24 -3.26 -10.03 -12.13
N LYS A 25 -3.86 -9.48 -13.18
CA LYS A 25 -3.51 -9.77 -14.59
C LYS A 25 -2.03 -9.54 -14.88
N HIS A 26 -1.42 -8.54 -14.24
CA HIS A 26 -0.01 -8.20 -14.43
C HIS A 26 0.92 -8.79 -13.36
N GLY A 27 0.43 -9.68 -12.49
CA GLY A 27 1.22 -10.38 -11.48
C GLY A 27 1.72 -9.46 -10.35
N TYR A 28 0.95 -8.41 -10.04
CA TYR A 28 1.16 -7.57 -8.88
C TYR A 28 0.24 -8.00 -7.74
N ARG A 29 0.78 -8.02 -6.54
CA ARG A 29 0.02 -7.97 -5.30
C ARG A 29 -0.44 -6.53 -5.10
N TYR A 30 -1.71 -6.36 -4.76
CA TYR A 30 -2.35 -5.07 -4.56
C TYR A 30 -2.61 -4.87 -3.08
N GLU A 31 -2.06 -3.79 -2.51
CA GLU A 31 -2.23 -3.39 -1.13
C GLU A 31 -2.75 -1.96 -1.10
N SER A 32 -3.78 -1.68 -0.30
CA SER A 32 -4.38 -0.35 -0.24
C SER A 32 -4.81 0.02 1.17
N LEU A 33 -4.86 1.32 1.43
CA LEU A 33 -5.30 1.91 2.69
C LEU A 33 -6.17 3.13 2.41
N GLN A 34 -7.44 3.04 2.79
CA GLN A 34 -8.40 4.13 2.67
C GLN A 34 -8.21 5.12 3.81
N ARG A 35 -8.45 6.40 3.53
CA ARG A 35 -8.66 7.40 4.58
C ARG A 35 -9.91 7.08 5.38
N SER A 36 -9.99 7.63 6.60
CA SER A 36 -11.09 7.31 7.54
C SER A 36 -11.92 8.52 7.92
N GLY A 37 -11.53 9.72 7.49
CA GLY A 37 -12.22 10.96 7.83
C GLY A 37 -13.52 11.16 7.06
N TRP A 38 -14.34 12.05 7.57
CA TRP A 38 -15.57 12.51 6.93
C TRP A 38 -15.33 13.89 6.31
N ASN A 39 -15.64 14.04 5.03
CA ASN A 39 -15.59 15.30 4.29
C ASN A 39 -17.02 15.90 4.22
N CYS A 40 -17.16 17.08 3.61
CA CYS A 40 -18.46 17.76 3.46
C CYS A 40 -19.52 16.92 2.75
N ASP A 41 -19.09 16.00 1.87
CA ASP A 41 -19.98 15.21 1.01
C ASP A 41 -20.15 13.75 1.48
N GLY A 42 -19.54 13.36 2.61
CA GLY A 42 -19.59 11.99 3.11
C GLY A 42 -18.25 11.46 3.62
N PRO A 43 -18.12 10.13 3.84
CA PRO A 43 -16.85 9.49 4.14
C PRO A 43 -15.81 9.80 3.06
N SER A 44 -14.53 9.86 3.42
CA SER A 44 -13.45 10.01 2.43
C SER A 44 -13.42 8.81 1.48
N GLU A 45 -13.42 9.12 0.19
CA GLU A 45 -13.49 8.12 -0.87
C GLU A 45 -12.11 7.74 -1.41
N ASP A 46 -11.05 8.42 -0.97
CA ASP A 46 -9.69 8.26 -1.48
C ASP A 46 -8.69 7.77 -0.42
N GLY A 47 -7.52 7.36 -0.88
CA GLY A 47 -6.41 6.92 -0.04
C GLY A 47 -5.16 6.58 -0.85
N ILE A 48 -4.48 5.50 -0.46
CA ILE A 48 -3.22 5.08 -1.07
C ILE A 48 -3.32 3.63 -1.52
N ALA A 49 -2.69 3.30 -2.65
CA ALA A 49 -2.44 1.93 -3.06
C ALA A 49 -0.95 1.72 -3.39
N ILE A 50 -0.47 0.49 -3.15
CA ILE A 50 0.85 0.03 -3.51
C ILE A 50 0.71 -1.28 -4.28
N LEU A 51 1.28 -1.33 -5.49
CA LEU A 51 1.36 -2.55 -6.29
C LEU A 51 2.77 -3.13 -6.20
N VAL A 52 2.88 -4.38 -5.78
CA VAL A 52 4.16 -5.07 -5.56
C VAL A 52 4.28 -6.26 -6.50
N LYS A 53 5.34 -6.33 -7.32
CA LYS A 53 5.53 -7.42 -8.27
C LYS A 53 5.80 -8.74 -7.54
N SER A 54 4.84 -9.66 -7.57
CA SER A 54 4.85 -10.88 -6.76
C SER A 54 6.00 -11.84 -7.08
N GLU A 55 6.50 -11.85 -8.31
CA GLU A 55 7.66 -12.68 -8.67
C GLU A 55 8.99 -12.16 -8.08
N THR A 56 9.03 -10.87 -7.70
CA THR A 56 10.24 -10.20 -7.20
C THR A 56 10.25 -10.06 -5.68
N PHE A 57 9.10 -9.76 -5.08
CA PHE A 57 9.01 -9.43 -3.66
C PHE A 57 7.88 -10.17 -2.97
N ASP A 58 8.12 -10.54 -1.72
CA ASP A 58 7.09 -10.91 -0.75
C ASP A 58 6.80 -9.71 0.16
N VAL A 59 5.52 -9.41 0.38
CA VAL A 59 5.09 -8.52 1.48
C VAL A 59 5.18 -9.33 2.77
N VAL A 60 6.11 -8.97 3.65
CA VAL A 60 6.34 -9.69 4.92
C VAL A 60 5.67 -8.99 6.09
N GLU A 61 5.56 -7.67 6.04
CA GLU A 61 4.79 -6.89 7.01
C GLU A 61 4.04 -5.76 6.32
N ARG A 62 2.92 -5.38 6.92
CA ARG A 62 2.08 -4.25 6.52
C ARG A 62 1.74 -3.45 7.76
N HIS A 63 1.92 -2.14 7.68
CA HIS A 63 1.56 -1.21 8.74
C HIS A 63 0.68 -0.10 8.18
N ASP A 64 -0.53 -0.01 8.74
CA ASP A 64 -1.53 0.98 8.36
C ASP A 64 -1.46 2.15 9.34
N VAL A 65 -1.03 3.30 8.85
CA VAL A 65 -0.85 4.49 9.68
C VAL A 65 -1.95 5.48 9.36
N HIS A 66 -2.89 5.65 10.29
CA HIS A 66 -3.79 6.78 10.27
C HIS A 66 -3.24 7.88 11.19
N PHE A 67 -2.98 9.05 10.65
CA PHE A 67 -2.25 10.11 11.37
C PHE A 67 -3.02 10.63 12.59
N HIS A 68 -4.36 10.58 12.57
CA HIS A 68 -5.20 10.93 13.71
C HIS A 68 -4.94 10.07 14.95
N ALA A 69 -4.55 8.79 14.79
CA ALA A 69 -4.19 7.91 15.90
C ALA A 69 -2.91 8.36 16.63
N TYR A 70 -2.15 9.28 16.02
CA TYR A 70 -0.91 9.85 16.55
C TYR A 70 -1.06 11.34 16.93
N GLY A 71 -2.30 11.81 17.12
CA GLY A 71 -2.57 13.19 17.55
C GLY A 71 -2.45 14.24 16.45
N ILE A 72 -2.32 13.83 15.18
CA ILE A 72 -2.29 14.72 14.02
C ILE A 72 -3.73 14.81 13.46
N PRO A 73 -4.44 15.93 13.62
CA PRO A 73 -5.88 16.00 13.39
C PRO A 73 -6.31 15.87 11.93
N GLN A 74 -5.36 15.95 10.99
CA GLN A 74 -5.65 15.79 9.56
C GLN A 74 -5.96 14.33 9.25
N ASP A 75 -7.00 14.13 8.43
CA ASP A 75 -7.31 12.84 7.85
C ASP A 75 -6.31 12.49 6.74
N ARG A 76 -5.14 12.02 7.15
CA ARG A 76 -4.06 11.54 6.30
C ARG A 76 -3.73 10.11 6.68
N VAL A 77 -3.28 9.34 5.70
CA VAL A 77 -2.86 7.95 5.88
C VAL A 77 -1.49 7.71 5.27
N ALA A 78 -0.79 6.71 5.77
CA ALA A 78 0.39 6.14 5.14
C ALA A 78 0.30 4.61 5.20
N LEU A 79 0.65 3.96 4.09
CA LEU A 79 0.75 2.52 3.99
C LEU A 79 2.23 2.15 3.90
N LEU A 80 2.72 1.42 4.90
CA LEU A 80 4.11 0.95 4.93
C LEU A 80 4.13 -0.56 4.70
N LEU A 81 4.93 -0.99 3.73
CA LEU A 81 5.15 -2.41 3.44
C LEU A 81 6.61 -2.76 3.66
N CYS A 82 6.87 -3.78 4.47
CA CYS A 82 8.18 -4.42 4.51
C CYS A 82 8.22 -5.51 3.44
N LEU A 83 9.22 -5.43 2.56
CA LEU A 83 9.35 -6.33 1.42
C LEU A 83 10.60 -7.20 1.58
N SER A 84 10.44 -8.51 1.35
CA SER A 84 11.57 -9.44 1.19
C SER A 84 11.84 -9.66 -0.29
N ASP A 85 13.07 -9.39 -0.74
CA ASP A 85 13.49 -9.64 -2.12
C ASP A 85 13.70 -11.14 -2.36
N ARG A 86 12.87 -11.74 -3.22
CA ARG A 86 12.93 -13.18 -3.56
C ARG A 86 14.20 -13.55 -4.32
N ARG A 87 14.85 -12.58 -4.96
CA ARG A 87 16.08 -12.79 -5.73
C ARG A 87 17.31 -12.87 -4.83
N ARG A 88 17.20 -12.41 -3.57
CA ARG A 88 18.31 -12.49 -2.60
C ARG A 88 18.22 -13.79 -1.81
N PRO A 89 19.30 -14.60 -1.76
CA PRO A 89 19.32 -15.78 -0.91
C PRO A 89 19.11 -15.38 0.56
N ARG A 90 18.23 -16.10 1.25
CA ARG A 90 18.00 -15.98 2.70
C ARG A 90 19.33 -16.27 3.41
N GLY A 91 20.02 -15.22 3.86
CA GLY A 91 21.35 -15.32 4.47
C GLY A 91 22.35 -14.25 4.07
N SER A 92 22.07 -13.41 3.07
CA SER A 92 22.90 -12.22 2.80
C SER A 92 22.58 -11.10 3.80
N SER A 93 23.10 -11.25 5.02
CA SER A 93 23.08 -10.20 6.05
C SER A 93 23.97 -9.04 5.61
N HIS A 94 23.42 -8.11 4.86
CA HIS A 94 23.85 -6.71 4.88
C HIS A 94 22.86 -5.96 5.76
N CYS A 95 23.01 -6.16 7.07
CA CYS A 95 22.56 -5.17 8.04
C CYS A 95 23.56 -4.02 7.94
N PRO A 96 23.18 -2.80 7.50
CA PRO A 96 23.98 -1.64 7.80
C PRO A 96 23.94 -1.52 9.33
N ARG A 97 25.09 -1.70 9.97
CA ARG A 97 25.25 -1.33 11.38
C ARG A 97 25.08 0.19 11.43
N PHE A 98 24.01 0.66 12.05
CA PHE A 98 23.89 2.03 12.53
C PHE A 98 24.82 2.23 13.72
#